data_AF-W0L5Q5-F1
#
_entry.id   AF-W0L5Q5-F1
#
_cell.length_a   1.000
_cell.length_b   1.000
_cell.length_c   1.000
_cell.angle_alpha   90.00
_cell.angle_beta   90.00
_cell.angle_gamma   90.00
#
_symmetry.space_group_name_H-M   'P 1'
#
loop_
_entity.id
_entity.type
_entity.pdbx_description
1 polymer ?
#
loop_
_entity_poly.entity_id
_entity_poly.type
_entity_poly.pdbx_seq_one_letter_code
_entity_poly.pdbx_strand_id
1 'polypeptide(L)'
;MEQYEFPLVFFTVLSQWGIGGVLALTLYRLNVVRSGKNGLSSQQFKVLALALWLIEVVGSSLSLAHLGSPAGAYRSVLGIGHSWLSREAVAFVLLNGCMLLWLLACWQRPRQTALIAALGLLSVIVGAAAILASAQIYSQMIGHSLWHAPFTQLAFLGTPLLLGFTTLGIVLNVGGLAVPRIIRYGMLLGILLVIGALIGRYQVAEASAAGILLWWQLSASVLISAALFTLLRSEMRFSPAMGLLVGSAVVSGELVGRMLFYSSVMGQFPWF
;
A
#
# COMPACT_ATOMS: atom_id res chain seq x y z
N MET A 1 4.19 -23.84 -5.44
CA MET A 1 4.44 -22.61 -4.65
C MET A 1 5.07 -21.50 -5.50
N GLU A 2 5.76 -21.83 -6.60
CA GLU A 2 6.35 -20.86 -7.54
C GLU A 2 5.31 -20.00 -8.29
N GLN A 3 4.14 -20.55 -8.62
CA GLN A 3 3.11 -19.88 -9.44
C GLN A 3 2.57 -18.53 -8.90
N TYR A 4 2.74 -18.24 -7.60
CA TYR A 4 2.19 -17.03 -6.98
C TYR A 4 3.23 -15.95 -6.71
N GLU A 5 4.53 -16.23 -6.90
CA GLU A 5 5.61 -15.28 -6.60
C GLU A 5 5.43 -14.57 -5.26
N PHE A 6 5.30 -15.35 -4.17
CA PHE A 6 5.03 -14.81 -2.84
C PHE A 6 5.97 -13.66 -2.43
N PRO A 7 7.29 -13.69 -2.72
CA PRO A 7 8.15 -12.54 -2.46
C PRO A 7 7.66 -11.24 -3.11
N LEU A 8 7.24 -11.27 -4.38
CA LEU A 8 6.69 -10.12 -5.11
C LEU A 8 5.33 -9.68 -4.56
N VAL A 9 4.46 -10.63 -4.20
CA VAL A 9 3.16 -10.35 -3.55
C VAL A 9 3.37 -9.56 -2.26
N PHE A 10 4.20 -10.08 -1.37
CA PHE A 10 4.45 -9.42 -0.09
C PHE A 10 5.22 -8.11 -0.27
N PHE A 11 6.22 -8.08 -1.14
CA PHE A 11 6.96 -6.87 -1.47
C PHE A 11 6.01 -5.73 -1.87
N THR A 12 5.21 -5.96 -2.91
CA THR A 12 4.34 -4.91 -3.46
C THR A 12 3.28 -4.46 -2.45
N VAL A 13 2.58 -5.39 -1.79
CA VAL A 13 1.49 -5.03 -0.86
C VAL A 13 2.02 -4.36 0.41
N LEU A 14 3.08 -4.88 1.03
CA LEU A 14 3.62 -4.31 2.27
C LEU A 14 4.22 -2.93 2.01
N SER A 15 4.97 -2.75 0.92
CA SER A 15 5.49 -1.42 0.59
C SER A 15 4.38 -0.42 0.28
N GLN A 16 3.38 -0.83 -0.52
CA GLN A 16 2.19 0.00 -0.77
C GLN A 16 1.48 0.37 0.56
N TRP A 17 1.35 -0.57 1.48
CA TRP A 17 0.78 -0.32 2.80
C TRP A 17 1.59 0.71 3.61
N GLY A 18 2.92 0.57 3.67
CA GLY A 18 3.82 1.51 4.32
C GLY A 18 3.67 2.93 3.80
N ILE A 19 3.79 3.10 2.47
CA ILE A 19 3.64 4.39 1.77
C ILE A 19 2.27 5.01 2.05
N GLY A 20 1.20 4.22 1.89
CA GLY A 20 -0.17 4.67 2.11
C GLY A 20 -0.44 5.08 3.56
N GLY A 21 0.12 4.34 4.52
CA GLY A 21 0.01 4.67 5.93
C GLY A 21 0.74 5.96 6.29
N VAL A 22 1.93 6.22 5.71
CA VAL A 22 2.65 7.49 5.89
C VAL A 22 1.81 8.65 5.35
N LEU A 23 1.19 8.49 4.17
CA LEU A 23 0.28 9.49 3.61
C LEU A 23 -0.88 9.77 4.57
N ALA A 24 -1.59 8.71 4.99
CA ALA A 24 -2.73 8.83 5.88
C ALA A 24 -2.36 9.50 7.21
N LEU A 25 -1.25 9.09 7.83
CA LEU A 25 -0.77 9.63 9.10
C LEU A 25 -0.33 11.09 8.98
N THR A 26 0.32 11.45 7.87
CA THR A 26 0.73 12.83 7.57
C THR A 26 -0.47 13.75 7.39
N LEU A 27 -1.46 13.33 6.58
CA LEU A 27 -2.69 14.10 6.38
C LEU A 27 -3.51 14.23 7.67
N TYR A 28 -3.57 13.17 8.47
CA TYR A 28 -4.21 13.22 9.79
C TYR A 28 -3.55 14.25 10.69
N ARG A 29 -2.22 14.24 10.80
CA ARG A 29 -1.48 15.21 11.63
C ARG A 29 -1.74 16.65 11.20
N LEU A 30 -1.71 16.91 9.89
CA LEU A 30 -2.03 18.24 9.34
C LEU A 30 -3.48 18.65 9.66
N ASN A 31 -4.42 17.70 9.58
CA ASN A 31 -5.82 17.95 9.93
C ASN A 31 -6.02 18.26 11.42
N VAL A 32 -5.33 17.54 12.31
CA VAL A 32 -5.36 17.75 13.75
C VAL A 32 -4.84 19.15 14.09
N VAL A 33 -3.67 19.53 13.57
CA VAL A 33 -3.09 20.87 13.79
C VAL A 33 -4.00 21.97 13.27
N ARG A 34 -4.57 21.82 12.07
CA ARG A 34 -5.51 22.80 11.51
C ARG A 34 -6.80 22.93 12.31
N SER A 35 -7.31 21.82 12.86
CA SER A 35 -8.60 21.79 13.55
C SER A 35 -8.50 22.14 15.04
N GLY A 36 -7.30 22.16 15.63
CA GLY A 36 -7.08 22.39 17.06
C GLY A 36 -7.67 21.31 17.97
N LYS A 37 -8.08 20.16 17.42
CA LYS A 37 -8.70 19.07 18.16
C LYS A 37 -7.65 18.16 18.79
N ASN A 38 -8.01 17.47 19.86
CA ASN A 38 -7.18 16.39 20.40
C ASN A 38 -7.03 15.28 19.36
N GLY A 39 -5.80 14.81 19.20
CA GLY A 39 -5.47 13.68 18.33
C GLY A 39 -4.68 12.61 19.07
N LEU A 40 -3.99 11.76 18.31
CA LEU A 40 -3.06 10.78 18.85
C LEU A 40 -2.05 11.45 19.80
N SER A 41 -1.77 10.80 20.92
CA SER A 41 -0.66 11.20 21.79
C SER A 41 0.67 11.12 21.03
N SER A 42 1.67 11.87 21.51
CA SER A 42 3.03 11.85 20.93
C SER A 42 3.59 10.42 20.84
N GLN A 43 3.34 9.59 21.86
CA GLN A 43 3.81 8.21 21.87
C GLN A 43 3.07 7.33 20.86
N GLN A 44 1.73 7.41 20.79
CA GLN A 44 0.95 6.66 19.79
C GLN A 44 1.37 7.02 18.37
N PHE A 45 1.61 8.31 18.10
CA PHE A 45 2.09 8.76 16.78
C PHE A 45 3.46 8.16 16.44
N LYS A 46 4.42 8.15 17.38
CA LYS A 46 5.76 7.58 17.19
C LYS A 46 5.73 6.07 16.96
N VAL A 47 4.89 5.35 17.71
CA VAL A 47 4.72 3.89 17.57
C VAL A 47 4.12 3.55 16.21
N LEU A 48 3.10 4.30 15.78
CA LEU A 48 2.50 4.10 14.46
C LEU A 48 3.47 4.44 13.33
N ALA A 49 4.25 5.52 13.47
CA ALA A 49 5.30 5.87 12.50
C ALA A 49 6.36 4.76 12.40
N LEU A 50 6.79 4.18 13.52
CA LEU A 50 7.72 3.06 13.54
C LEU A 50 7.13 1.82 12.88
N ALA A 51 5.87 1.48 13.17
CA ALA A 51 5.20 0.34 12.57
C ALA A 51 5.10 0.46 11.04
N LEU A 52 4.73 1.65 10.53
CA LEU A 52 4.66 1.92 9.10
C LEU A 52 6.03 1.87 8.41
N TRP A 53 7.07 2.37 9.07
CA TRP A 53 8.44 2.25 8.59
C TRP A 53 8.90 0.79 8.55
N LEU A 54 8.60 0.00 9.58
CA LEU A 54 8.92 -1.43 9.59
C LEU A 54 8.19 -2.20 8.49
N ILE A 55 6.90 -1.92 8.27
CA ILE A 55 6.12 -2.52 7.18
C ILE A 55 6.78 -2.23 5.82
N GLU A 56 7.18 -0.98 5.56
CA GLU A 56 7.88 -0.62 4.33
C GLU A 56 9.25 -1.31 4.19
N VAL A 57 10.08 -1.27 5.23
CA VAL A 57 11.43 -1.86 5.18
C VAL A 57 11.35 -3.37 4.97
N VAL A 58 10.44 -4.06 5.66
CA VAL A 58 10.21 -5.48 5.48
C VAL A 58 9.68 -5.76 4.07
N GLY A 59 8.69 -5.00 3.61
CA GLY A 59 8.15 -5.12 2.25
C GLY A 59 9.22 -4.96 1.18
N SER A 60 9.89 -3.82 1.15
CA SER A 60 10.94 -3.52 0.18
C SER A 60 12.12 -4.50 0.23
N SER A 61 12.47 -5.04 1.41
CA SER A 61 13.52 -6.08 1.52
C SER A 61 13.13 -7.40 0.85
N LEU A 62 11.84 -7.73 0.77
CA LEU A 62 11.37 -8.95 0.07
C LEU A 62 11.58 -8.88 -1.44
N SER A 63 11.79 -7.68 -2.01
CA SER A 63 12.26 -7.53 -3.40
C SER A 63 13.65 -8.13 -3.62
N LEU A 64 14.44 -8.43 -2.59
CA LEU A 64 15.73 -9.11 -2.79
C LEU A 64 15.57 -10.62 -2.89
N ALA A 65 14.50 -11.18 -2.31
CA ALA A 65 14.30 -12.62 -2.22
C ALA A 65 13.93 -13.29 -3.56
N HIS A 66 13.47 -12.52 -4.55
CA HIS A 66 13.22 -13.00 -5.91
C HIS A 66 14.37 -12.76 -6.89
N LEU A 67 15.47 -12.14 -6.45
CA LEU A 67 16.62 -11.90 -7.33
C LEU A 67 17.52 -13.15 -7.41
N GLY A 68 17.93 -13.52 -8.62
CA GLY A 68 18.93 -14.58 -8.82
C GLY A 68 20.31 -14.25 -8.23
N SER A 69 20.61 -12.96 -7.97
CA SER A 69 21.83 -12.53 -7.27
C SER A 69 21.57 -11.29 -6.40
N PRO A 70 21.13 -11.48 -5.13
CA PRO A 70 20.84 -10.37 -4.22
C PRO A 70 22.05 -9.44 -3.99
N ALA A 71 23.26 -10.01 -3.90
CA ALA A 71 24.50 -9.25 -3.74
C ALA A 71 24.83 -8.37 -4.97
N GLY A 72 24.26 -8.68 -6.14
CA GLY A 72 24.39 -7.88 -7.36
C GLY A 72 23.41 -6.71 -7.47
N ALA A 73 22.46 -6.56 -6.55
CA ALA A 73 21.37 -5.58 -6.66
C ALA A 73 21.86 -4.12 -6.76
N TYR A 74 23.04 -3.79 -6.22
CA TYR A 74 23.64 -2.46 -6.34
C TYR A 74 23.89 -2.03 -7.80
N ARG A 75 24.06 -2.99 -8.73
CA ARG A 75 24.25 -2.72 -10.16
C ARG A 75 23.00 -2.17 -10.83
N SER A 76 21.84 -2.26 -10.17
CA SER A 76 20.59 -1.66 -10.66
C SER A 76 20.74 -0.18 -11.00
N VAL A 77 21.59 0.58 -10.29
CA VAL A 77 21.83 2.01 -10.57
C VAL A 77 22.29 2.27 -12.01
N LEU A 78 23.04 1.34 -12.62
CA LEU A 78 23.56 1.48 -13.97
C LEU A 78 22.47 1.47 -15.06
N GLY A 79 21.28 0.96 -14.73
CA GLY A 79 20.17 0.79 -15.68
C GLY A 79 19.12 1.90 -15.67
N ILE A 80 19.29 2.98 -14.89
CA ILE A 80 18.18 3.90 -14.55
C ILE A 80 17.56 4.59 -15.78
N GLY A 81 18.38 4.84 -16.81
CA GLY A 81 17.94 5.43 -18.07
C GLY A 81 17.08 4.49 -18.92
N HIS A 82 17.25 3.17 -18.80
CA HIS A 82 16.77 2.20 -19.77
C HIS A 82 15.80 1.16 -19.21
N SER A 83 15.82 0.88 -17.90
CA SER A 83 15.06 -0.21 -17.30
C SER A 83 14.13 0.28 -16.18
N TRP A 84 12.85 -0.09 -16.27
CA TRP A 84 11.88 0.17 -15.20
C TRP A 84 12.21 -0.59 -13.91
N LEU A 85 12.75 -1.82 -14.01
CA LEU A 85 13.23 -2.58 -12.86
C LEU A 85 14.37 -1.85 -12.13
N SER A 86 15.26 -1.22 -12.89
CA SER A 86 16.31 -0.38 -12.31
C SER A 86 15.73 0.86 -11.61
N ARG A 87 14.78 1.55 -12.25
CA ARG A 87 14.11 2.73 -11.68
C ARG A 87 13.37 2.38 -10.39
N GLU A 88 12.69 1.25 -10.35
CA GLU A 88 12.02 0.71 -9.16
C GLU A 88 13.02 0.48 -8.02
N ALA A 89 14.11 -0.25 -8.27
CA ALA A 89 15.11 -0.54 -7.24
C ALA A 89 15.70 0.75 -6.64
N VAL A 90 16.06 1.73 -7.49
CA VAL A 90 16.56 3.03 -7.02
C VAL A 90 15.49 3.80 -6.25
N ALA A 91 14.24 3.81 -6.73
CA ALA A 91 13.15 4.50 -6.06
C ALA A 91 12.87 3.92 -4.66
N PHE A 92 12.94 2.61 -4.48
CA PHE A 92 12.79 1.97 -3.16
C PHE A 92 13.94 2.27 -2.20
N VAL A 93 15.18 2.37 -2.69
CA VAL A 93 16.32 2.83 -1.86
C VAL A 93 16.09 4.27 -1.38
N LEU A 94 15.68 5.16 -2.29
CA LEU A 94 15.36 6.55 -1.96
C LEU A 94 14.18 6.66 -1.00
N LEU A 95 13.14 5.85 -1.19
CA LEU A 95 11.97 5.78 -0.33
C LEU A 95 12.37 5.39 1.10
N ASN A 96 13.16 4.33 1.26
CA ASN A 96 13.63 3.88 2.56
C ASN A 96 14.43 4.96 3.29
N GLY A 97 15.30 5.68 2.56
CA GLY A 97 16.01 6.84 3.09
C GLY A 97 15.07 7.98 3.54
N CYS A 98 14.10 8.34 2.71
CA CYS A 98 13.12 9.38 3.03
C CYS A 98 12.26 9.01 4.25
N MET A 99 11.78 7.75 4.31
CA MET A 99 10.97 7.26 5.43
C MET A 99 11.77 7.13 6.71
N LEU A 100 13.06 6.80 6.64
CA LEU A 100 13.95 6.83 7.81
C LEU A 100 14.11 8.26 8.34
N LEU A 101 14.36 9.24 7.47
CA LEU A 101 14.44 10.65 7.87
C LEU A 101 13.11 11.13 8.48
N TRP A 102 11.98 10.75 7.88
CA TRP A 102 10.66 11.02 8.43
C TRP A 102 10.47 10.41 9.82
N LEU A 103 10.84 9.14 10.02
CA LEU A 103 10.77 8.47 11.31
C LEU A 103 11.65 9.17 12.36
N LEU A 104 12.88 9.51 12.01
CA LEU A 104 13.80 10.24 12.89
C LEU A 104 13.22 11.59 13.29
N ALA A 105 12.62 12.34 12.35
CA ALA A 105 11.94 13.59 12.65
C ALA A 105 10.76 13.39 13.62
N CYS A 106 9.96 12.33 13.44
CA CYS A 106 8.87 11.98 14.36
C CYS A 106 9.36 11.75 15.79
N TRP A 107 10.52 11.12 15.95
CA TRP A 107 11.08 10.76 17.25
C TRP A 107 11.84 11.90 17.92
N GLN A 108 12.74 12.56 17.18
CA GLN A 108 13.68 13.54 17.70
C GLN A 108 13.12 14.97 17.69
N ARG A 109 12.22 15.29 16.75
CA ARG A 109 11.65 16.63 16.57
C ARG A 109 10.10 16.61 16.60
N PRO A 110 9.46 15.96 17.60
CA PRO A 110 8.01 15.72 17.58
C PRO A 110 7.15 17.00 17.56
N ARG A 111 7.71 18.15 17.97
CA ARG A 111 7.04 19.46 17.92
C ARG A 111 7.13 20.14 16.54
N GLN A 112 8.05 19.73 15.66
CA GLN A 112 8.24 20.33 14.34
C GLN A 112 7.29 19.73 13.29
N THR A 113 6.00 20.09 13.38
CA THR A 113 4.98 19.54 12.48
C THR A 113 5.25 19.81 11.00
N ALA A 114 5.76 20.99 10.64
CA ALA A 114 6.07 21.32 9.24
C ALA A 114 7.15 20.39 8.66
N LEU A 115 8.23 20.14 9.41
CA LEU A 115 9.30 19.22 8.98
C LEU A 115 8.78 17.79 8.81
N ILE A 116 8.03 17.29 9.80
CA ILE A 116 7.49 15.93 9.77
C ILE A 116 6.50 15.76 8.61
N ALA A 117 5.66 16.76 8.36
CA ALA A 117 4.76 16.73 7.22
C ALA A 117 5.50 16.80 5.88
N ALA A 118 6.52 17.66 5.77
CA ALA A 118 7.32 17.77 4.55
C ALA A 118 8.04 16.46 4.22
N LEU A 119 8.71 15.83 5.20
CA LEU A 119 9.37 14.54 5.01
C LEU A 119 8.38 13.40 4.73
N GLY A 120 7.19 13.44 5.35
CA GLY A 120 6.13 12.47 5.09
C GLY A 120 5.60 12.58 3.66
N LEU A 121 5.30 13.80 3.19
CA LEU A 121 4.87 14.05 1.82
C LEU A 121 5.98 13.73 0.80
N LEU A 122 7.24 14.04 1.09
CA LEU A 122 8.37 13.66 0.25
C LEU A 122 8.47 12.13 0.12
N SER A 123 8.35 11.41 1.24
CA SER A 123 8.31 9.94 1.23
C SER A 123 7.18 9.40 0.37
N VAL A 124 6.00 10.02 0.42
CA VAL A 124 4.85 9.62 -0.42
C VAL A 124 5.08 9.91 -1.89
N ILE A 125 5.71 11.04 -2.25
CA ILE A 125 6.02 11.38 -3.64
C ILE A 125 7.01 10.36 -4.22
N VAL A 126 8.09 10.06 -3.48
CA VAL A 126 9.07 9.05 -3.88
C VAL A 126 8.43 7.65 -3.92
N GLY A 127 7.58 7.32 -2.95
CA GLY A 127 6.84 6.06 -2.91
C GLY A 127 5.85 5.91 -4.06
N ALA A 128 5.15 6.97 -4.45
CA ALA A 128 4.28 6.96 -5.63
C ALA A 128 5.09 6.72 -6.92
N ALA A 129 6.28 7.33 -7.04
CA ALA A 129 7.19 7.03 -8.16
C ALA A 129 7.66 5.56 -8.14
N ALA A 130 7.96 5.00 -6.96
CA ALA A 130 8.31 3.59 -6.81
C ALA A 130 7.16 2.67 -7.24
N ILE A 131 5.94 2.91 -6.74
CA ILE A 131 4.73 2.14 -7.10
C ILE A 131 4.45 2.22 -8.60
N LEU A 132 4.59 3.39 -9.22
CA LEU A 132 4.41 3.57 -10.66
C LEU A 132 5.49 2.86 -11.46
N ALA A 133 6.76 2.89 -11.00
CA ALA A 133 7.83 2.13 -11.63
C ALA A 133 7.54 0.63 -11.57
N SER A 134 7.12 0.11 -10.40
CA SER A 134 6.68 -1.28 -10.23
C SER A 134 5.55 -1.65 -11.19
N ALA A 135 4.50 -0.84 -11.25
CA ALA A 135 3.37 -1.08 -12.14
C ALA A 135 3.80 -1.05 -13.62
N GLN A 136 4.75 -0.18 -13.96
CA GLN A 136 5.25 -0.01 -15.32
C GLN A 136 6.08 -1.20 -15.82
N ILE A 137 6.72 -1.95 -14.93
CA ILE A 137 7.41 -3.20 -15.28
C ILE A 137 6.44 -4.17 -15.95
N TYR A 138 5.21 -4.28 -15.41
CA TYR A 138 4.18 -5.18 -15.91
C TYR A 138 3.37 -4.55 -17.05
N SER A 139 3.02 -3.26 -16.95
CA SER A 139 2.19 -2.61 -17.95
C SER A 139 2.85 -2.48 -19.32
N GLN A 140 4.17 -2.61 -19.43
CA GLN A 140 4.88 -2.60 -20.72
C GLN A 140 5.00 -3.98 -21.39
N MET A 141 4.57 -5.06 -20.72
CA MET A 141 4.71 -6.43 -21.25
C MET A 141 3.60 -6.74 -22.27
N ILE A 142 3.77 -6.30 -23.52
CA ILE A 142 2.77 -6.42 -24.59
C ILE A 142 2.26 -7.86 -24.79
N GLY A 143 3.10 -8.87 -24.57
CA GLY A 143 2.73 -10.28 -24.69
C GLY A 143 1.80 -10.81 -23.59
N HIS A 144 1.50 -10.01 -22.57
CA HIS A 144 0.68 -10.39 -21.42
C HIS A 144 -0.43 -9.35 -21.19
N SER A 145 -1.52 -9.47 -21.95
CA SER A 145 -2.69 -8.57 -21.93
C SER A 145 -3.26 -8.27 -20.53
N LEU A 146 -3.28 -9.26 -19.63
CA LEU A 146 -3.75 -9.11 -18.24
C LEU A 146 -2.85 -8.22 -17.38
N TRP A 147 -1.59 -8.02 -17.80
CA TRP A 147 -0.64 -7.09 -17.18
C TRP A 147 -0.54 -5.79 -17.98
N HIS A 148 -0.61 -5.86 -19.32
CA HIS A 148 -0.54 -4.76 -20.27
C HIS A 148 -1.84 -3.94 -20.32
N ALA A 149 -2.20 -3.32 -19.21
CA ALA A 149 -3.38 -2.47 -19.13
C ALA A 149 -3.17 -1.27 -18.19
N PRO A 150 -3.82 -0.12 -18.46
CA PRO A 150 -3.83 1.02 -17.53
C PRO A 150 -4.38 0.66 -16.14
N PHE A 151 -5.20 -0.39 -16.07
CA PHE A 151 -5.79 -0.91 -14.83
C PHE A 151 -4.74 -1.48 -13.87
N THR A 152 -3.57 -1.90 -14.36
CA THR A 152 -2.43 -2.32 -13.51
C THR A 152 -1.95 -1.18 -12.62
N GLN A 153 -1.79 0.01 -13.20
CA GLN A 153 -1.38 1.20 -12.44
C GLN A 153 -2.45 1.60 -11.43
N LEU A 154 -3.73 1.55 -11.82
CA LEU A 154 -4.84 1.82 -10.89
C LEU A 154 -4.87 0.81 -9.73
N ALA A 155 -4.63 -0.48 -10.01
CA ALA A 155 -4.61 -1.52 -8.99
C ALA A 155 -3.49 -1.28 -7.97
N PHE A 156 -2.30 -0.91 -8.45
CA PHE A 156 -1.11 -0.65 -7.62
C PHE A 156 -1.24 0.64 -6.81
N LEU A 157 -1.90 1.68 -7.35
CA LEU A 157 -2.20 2.93 -6.62
C LEU A 157 -3.41 2.83 -5.69
N GLY A 158 -4.32 1.88 -5.93
CA GLY A 158 -5.47 1.62 -5.07
C GLY A 158 -5.07 1.03 -3.71
N THR A 159 -4.17 0.05 -3.71
CA THR A 159 -3.67 -0.63 -2.49
C THR A 159 -3.15 0.31 -1.41
N PRO A 160 -2.23 1.28 -1.67
CA PRO A 160 -1.71 2.16 -0.62
C PRO A 160 -2.82 3.00 0.01
N LEU A 161 -3.75 3.51 -0.80
CA LEU A 161 -4.87 4.30 -0.31
C LEU A 161 -5.83 3.45 0.51
N LEU A 162 -6.15 2.24 0.04
CA LEU A 162 -7.04 1.34 0.75
C LEU A 162 -6.44 0.91 2.09
N LEU A 163 -5.23 0.31 2.09
CA LEU A 163 -4.61 -0.24 3.30
C LEU A 163 -4.20 0.87 4.27
N GLY A 164 -3.55 1.93 3.79
CA GLY A 164 -3.05 3.00 4.63
C GLY A 164 -4.15 3.75 5.38
N PHE A 165 -5.20 4.17 4.65
CA PHE A 165 -6.30 4.92 5.26
C PHE A 165 -7.23 4.06 6.09
N THR A 166 -7.47 2.81 5.69
CA THR A 166 -8.25 1.86 6.50
C THR A 166 -7.54 1.55 7.81
N THR A 167 -6.24 1.28 7.78
CA THR A 167 -5.44 1.04 8.99
C THR A 167 -5.52 2.21 9.95
N LEU A 168 -5.32 3.44 9.47
CA LEU A 168 -5.42 4.61 10.32
C LEU A 168 -6.85 4.82 10.84
N GLY A 169 -7.86 4.60 10.01
CA GLY A 169 -9.27 4.67 10.43
C GLY A 169 -9.59 3.72 11.59
N ILE A 170 -9.12 2.47 11.50
CA ILE A 170 -9.27 1.46 12.56
C ILE A 170 -8.53 1.89 13.83
N VAL A 171 -7.25 2.27 13.71
CA VAL A 171 -6.43 2.69 14.87
C VAL A 171 -7.07 3.87 15.61
N LEU A 172 -7.56 4.87 14.87
CA LEU A 172 -8.24 6.02 15.46
C LEU A 172 -9.54 5.60 16.17
N ASN A 173 -10.37 4.75 15.55
CA ASN A 173 -11.63 4.31 16.14
C ASN A 173 -11.41 3.48 17.42
N VAL A 174 -10.51 2.49 17.38
CA VAL A 174 -10.12 1.65 18.53
C VAL A 174 -9.52 2.51 19.64
N GLY A 175 -8.75 3.55 19.29
CA GLY A 175 -8.20 4.53 20.22
C GLY A 175 -9.23 5.53 20.80
N GLY A 176 -10.53 5.36 20.51
CA GLY A 176 -11.58 6.26 20.99
C GLY A 176 -11.63 7.62 20.29
N LEU A 177 -10.81 7.84 19.27
CA LEU A 177 -10.75 9.09 18.52
C LEU A 177 -11.79 9.10 17.40
N ALA A 178 -12.26 10.30 17.04
CA ALA A 178 -13.15 10.46 15.89
C ALA A 178 -12.33 10.34 14.59
N VAL A 179 -12.85 9.60 13.60
CA VAL A 179 -12.18 9.44 12.31
C VAL A 179 -12.52 10.64 11.40
N PRO A 180 -11.54 11.50 11.06
CA PRO A 180 -11.83 12.71 10.30
C PRO A 180 -12.21 12.38 8.85
N ARG A 181 -12.93 13.30 8.20
CA ARG A 181 -13.44 13.11 6.82
C ARG A 181 -12.31 12.81 5.83
N ILE A 182 -11.15 13.45 5.98
CA ILE A 182 -9.99 13.23 5.12
C ILE A 182 -9.54 11.76 5.12
N ILE A 183 -9.63 11.08 6.27
CA ILE A 183 -9.24 9.67 6.37
C ILE A 183 -10.27 8.77 5.70
N ARG A 184 -11.56 9.03 5.96
CA ARG A 184 -12.65 8.30 5.30
C ARG A 184 -12.65 8.48 3.78
N TYR A 185 -12.36 9.67 3.27
CA TYR A 185 -12.33 9.92 1.83
C TYR A 185 -11.11 9.29 1.13
N GLY A 186 -9.93 9.27 1.77
CA GLY A 186 -8.80 8.54 1.21
C GLY A 186 -9.06 7.03 1.14
N MET A 187 -9.72 6.48 2.16
CA MET A 187 -10.19 5.10 2.16
C MET A 187 -11.21 4.85 1.02
N LEU A 188 -12.21 5.71 0.86
CA LEU A 188 -13.17 5.62 -0.24
C LEU A 188 -12.49 5.67 -1.61
N LEU A 189 -11.51 6.56 -1.79
CA LEU A 189 -10.73 6.63 -3.03
C LEU A 189 -9.98 5.32 -3.28
N GLY A 190 -9.37 4.73 -2.25
CA GLY A 190 -8.75 3.40 -2.35
C GLY A 190 -9.73 2.32 -2.81
N ILE A 191 -10.94 2.27 -2.22
CA ILE A 191 -12.01 1.34 -2.62
C ILE A 191 -12.36 1.54 -4.10
N LEU A 192 -12.58 2.78 -4.52
CA LEU A 192 -12.98 3.10 -5.90
C LEU A 192 -11.89 2.73 -6.91
N LEU A 193 -10.61 2.93 -6.58
CA LEU A 193 -9.50 2.53 -7.44
C LEU A 193 -9.36 1.02 -7.55
N VAL A 194 -9.52 0.28 -6.45
CA VAL A 194 -9.52 -1.20 -6.47
C VAL A 194 -10.70 -1.73 -7.30
N ILE A 195 -11.90 -1.18 -7.12
CA ILE A 195 -13.07 -1.54 -7.95
C ILE A 195 -12.81 -1.20 -9.42
N GLY A 196 -12.31 0.00 -9.72
CA GLY A 196 -12.02 0.41 -11.10
C GLY A 196 -10.97 -0.49 -11.77
N ALA A 197 -9.95 -0.89 -11.03
CA ALA A 197 -8.95 -1.86 -11.50
C ALA A 197 -9.56 -3.24 -11.77
N LEU A 198 -10.46 -3.72 -10.90
CA LEU A 198 -11.16 -5.00 -11.11
C LEU A 198 -12.09 -4.94 -12.32
N ILE A 199 -12.91 -3.89 -12.45
CA ILE A 199 -13.80 -3.69 -13.60
C ILE A 199 -12.98 -3.71 -14.89
N GLY A 200 -11.88 -2.96 -14.94
CA GLY A 200 -11.03 -2.90 -16.11
C GLY A 200 -10.33 -4.22 -16.44
N ARG A 201 -9.85 -4.94 -15.42
CA ARG A 201 -9.27 -6.28 -15.60
C ARG A 201 -10.25 -7.24 -16.29
N TYR A 202 -11.52 -7.22 -15.88
CA TYR A 202 -12.55 -8.09 -16.43
C TYR A 202 -13.13 -7.63 -17.77
N GLN A 203 -12.60 -6.54 -18.36
CA GLN A 203 -12.81 -6.23 -19.77
C GLN A 203 -11.85 -6.98 -20.70
N VAL A 204 -10.81 -7.60 -20.15
CA VAL A 204 -9.81 -8.37 -20.92
C VAL A 204 -10.31 -9.80 -21.10
N ALA A 205 -10.28 -10.30 -22.34
CA ALA A 205 -10.89 -11.59 -22.71
C ALA A 205 -10.29 -12.80 -21.96
N GLU A 206 -9.00 -12.76 -21.59
CA GLU A 206 -8.38 -13.86 -20.83
C GLU A 206 -8.72 -13.86 -19.33
N ALA A 207 -9.46 -12.87 -18.82
CA ALA A 207 -9.78 -12.77 -17.39
C ALA A 207 -10.94 -13.71 -17.00
N SER A 208 -10.69 -14.60 -16.03
CA SER A 208 -11.71 -15.50 -15.47
C SER A 208 -12.27 -15.01 -14.13
N ALA A 209 -13.60 -14.88 -14.05
CA ALA A 209 -14.32 -14.47 -12.83
C ALA A 209 -14.71 -15.65 -11.92
N ALA A 210 -14.39 -16.89 -12.31
CA ALA A 210 -14.73 -18.08 -11.55
C ALA A 210 -13.77 -18.36 -10.38
N GLY A 211 -12.64 -17.63 -10.31
CA GLY A 211 -11.58 -17.89 -9.32
C GLY A 211 -11.95 -17.45 -7.90
N ILE A 212 -11.71 -18.32 -6.91
CA ILE A 212 -11.92 -18.01 -5.49
C ILE A 212 -11.13 -16.78 -5.01
N LEU A 213 -9.96 -16.53 -5.61
CA LEU A 213 -9.12 -15.37 -5.27
C LEU A 213 -9.82 -14.04 -5.57
N LEU A 214 -10.58 -13.95 -6.68
CA LEU A 214 -11.38 -12.77 -6.98
C LEU A 214 -12.41 -12.52 -5.88
N TRP A 215 -13.18 -13.56 -5.55
CA TRP A 215 -14.28 -13.44 -4.61
C TRP A 215 -13.79 -13.10 -3.21
N TRP A 216 -12.64 -13.65 -2.81
CA TRP A 216 -11.99 -13.26 -1.56
C TRP A 216 -11.50 -11.81 -1.58
N GLN A 217 -10.88 -11.35 -2.68
CA GLN A 217 -10.49 -9.94 -2.81
C GLN A 217 -11.73 -9.02 -2.71
N LEU A 218 -12.80 -9.32 -3.45
CA LEU A 218 -14.05 -8.55 -3.40
C LEU A 218 -14.64 -8.53 -1.99
N SER A 219 -14.72 -9.67 -1.30
CA SER A 219 -15.26 -9.71 0.05
C SER A 219 -14.35 -8.99 1.06
N ALA A 220 -13.08 -9.36 1.09
CA ALA A 220 -12.17 -9.00 2.17
C ALA A 220 -11.61 -7.59 2.01
N SER A 221 -11.34 -7.12 0.79
CA SER A 221 -10.84 -5.76 0.57
C SER A 221 -11.95 -4.77 0.23
N VAL A 222 -12.89 -5.11 -0.67
CA VAL A 222 -13.93 -4.16 -1.11
C VAL A 222 -15.11 -4.10 -0.13
N LEU A 223 -15.79 -5.22 0.14
CA LEU A 223 -17.02 -5.21 0.96
C LEU A 223 -16.74 -4.83 2.42
N ILE A 224 -15.71 -5.41 3.04
CA ILE A 224 -15.33 -5.06 4.41
C ILE A 224 -14.93 -3.60 4.51
N SER A 225 -14.15 -3.06 3.55
CA SER A 225 -13.80 -1.64 3.57
C SER A 225 -15.01 -0.75 3.31
N ALA A 226 -15.95 -1.14 2.45
CA ALA A 226 -17.20 -0.39 2.26
C ALA A 226 -18.03 -0.35 3.56
N ALA A 227 -18.13 -1.48 4.28
CA ALA A 227 -18.79 -1.55 5.59
C ALA A 227 -18.04 -0.70 6.64
N LEU A 228 -16.71 -0.76 6.67
CA LEU A 228 -15.90 0.09 7.54
C LEU A 228 -16.12 1.58 7.25
N PHE A 229 -16.21 1.98 5.97
CA PHE A 229 -16.43 3.38 5.61
C PHE A 229 -17.73 3.93 6.19
N THR A 230 -18.78 3.12 6.27
CA THR A 230 -20.07 3.49 6.90
C THR A 230 -19.99 3.41 8.42
N LEU A 231 -19.43 2.35 8.99
CA LEU A 231 -19.30 2.15 10.43
C LEU A 231 -18.42 3.20 11.10
N LEU A 232 -17.33 3.62 10.46
CA LEU A 232 -16.46 4.71 10.93
C LEU A 232 -17.13 6.09 10.87
N ARG A 233 -18.34 6.22 10.29
CA ARG A 233 -19.17 7.43 10.44
C ARG A 233 -20.06 7.38 11.67
N SER A 234 -20.35 6.20 12.19
CA SER A 234 -21.24 5.99 13.33
C SER A 234 -20.50 6.18 14.66
N GLU A 235 -21.27 6.21 15.76
CA GLU A 235 -20.73 6.20 17.13
C GLU A 235 -20.19 4.82 17.56
N MET A 236 -20.26 3.80 16.68
CA MET A 236 -19.76 2.47 16.98
C MET A 236 -18.25 2.47 17.24
N ARG A 237 -17.86 1.85 18.35
CA ARG A 237 -16.47 1.69 18.77
C ARG A 237 -16.05 0.24 18.62
N PHE A 238 -14.90 0.05 17.98
CA PHE A 238 -14.33 -1.27 17.79
C PHE A 238 -13.47 -1.66 18.99
N SER A 239 -13.59 -2.90 19.43
CA SER A 239 -12.61 -3.49 20.34
C SER A 239 -11.27 -3.70 19.59
N PRO A 240 -10.13 -3.76 20.30
CA PRO A 240 -8.84 -4.04 19.67
C PRO A 240 -8.84 -5.35 18.87
N ALA A 241 -9.50 -6.40 19.38
CA ALA A 241 -9.62 -7.68 18.70
C ALA A 241 -10.38 -7.57 17.38
N MET A 242 -11.51 -6.83 17.36
CA MET A 242 -12.27 -6.61 16.14
C MET A 242 -11.51 -5.74 15.14
N GLY A 243 -10.80 -4.71 15.62
CA GLY A 243 -9.92 -3.89 14.77
C GLY A 243 -8.83 -4.71 14.09
N LEU A 244 -8.18 -5.63 14.83
CA LEU A 244 -7.19 -6.55 14.27
C LEU A 244 -7.81 -7.51 13.25
N LEU A 245 -8.92 -8.16 13.60
CA LEU A 245 -9.60 -9.11 12.69
C LEU A 245 -9.97 -8.43 11.37
N VAL A 246 -10.59 -7.25 11.44
CA VAL A 246 -11.03 -6.51 10.26
C VAL A 246 -9.84 -5.98 9.46
N GLY A 247 -8.79 -5.46 10.13
CA GLY A 247 -7.56 -5.02 9.47
C GLY A 247 -6.86 -6.17 8.74
N SER A 248 -6.72 -7.33 9.38
CA SER A 248 -6.13 -8.54 8.78
C SER A 248 -6.94 -9.03 7.58
N ALA A 249 -8.28 -8.98 7.65
CA ALA A 249 -9.13 -9.34 6.53
C ALA A 249 -8.85 -8.43 5.31
N VAL A 250 -8.82 -7.11 5.49
CA VAL A 250 -8.54 -6.17 4.40
C VAL A 250 -7.15 -6.38 3.79
N VAL A 251 -6.13 -6.57 4.63
CA VAL A 251 -4.77 -6.90 4.16
C VAL A 251 -4.75 -8.21 3.37
N SER A 252 -5.44 -9.25 3.85
CA SER A 252 -5.52 -10.53 3.14
C SER A 252 -6.19 -10.39 1.77
N GLY A 253 -7.19 -9.53 1.64
CA GLY A 253 -7.84 -9.24 0.37
C GLY A 253 -6.89 -8.63 -0.66
N GLU A 254 -6.03 -7.70 -0.24
CA GLU A 254 -5.04 -7.09 -1.12
C GLU A 254 -3.87 -8.02 -1.47
N LEU A 255 -3.44 -8.87 -0.53
CA LEU A 255 -2.47 -9.95 -0.79
C LEU A 255 -3.02 -10.93 -1.83
N VAL A 256 -4.25 -11.41 -1.65
CA VAL A 256 -4.91 -12.32 -2.58
C VAL A 256 -5.17 -11.66 -3.94
N GLY A 257 -5.50 -10.37 -3.96
CA GLY A 257 -5.62 -9.62 -5.20
C GLY A 257 -4.30 -9.53 -5.98
N ARG A 258 -3.17 -9.42 -5.27
CA ARG A 258 -1.83 -9.47 -5.86
C ARG A 258 -1.43 -10.88 -6.29
N MET A 259 -1.80 -11.91 -5.53
CA MET A 259 -1.66 -13.31 -5.99
C MET A 259 -2.42 -13.55 -7.28
N LEU A 260 -3.68 -13.08 -7.37
CA LEU A 260 -4.50 -13.17 -8.58
C LEU A 260 -3.85 -12.45 -9.75
N PHE A 261 -3.22 -11.28 -9.53
CA PHE A 261 -2.47 -10.56 -10.54
C PHE A 261 -1.26 -11.34 -11.08
N TYR A 262 -0.42 -11.90 -10.21
CA TYR A 262 0.77 -12.64 -10.66
C TYR A 262 0.42 -13.98 -11.30
N SER A 263 -0.46 -14.76 -10.65
CA SER A 263 -0.81 -16.11 -11.10
C SER A 263 -1.54 -16.12 -12.44
N SER A 264 -2.19 -15.01 -12.83
CA SER A 264 -2.93 -14.97 -14.10
C SER A 264 -2.05 -15.03 -15.34
N VAL A 265 -0.76 -14.72 -15.20
CA VAL A 265 0.22 -14.85 -16.30
C VAL A 265 1.23 -15.92 -15.95
N MET A 266 1.84 -15.87 -14.77
CA MET A 266 2.88 -16.83 -14.37
C MET A 266 2.36 -18.25 -14.17
N GLY A 267 1.08 -18.40 -13.78
CA GLY A 267 0.43 -19.72 -13.72
C GLY A 267 0.22 -20.37 -15.09
N GLN A 268 0.26 -19.60 -16.17
CA GLN A 268 0.14 -20.10 -17.55
C GLN A 268 1.51 -20.45 -18.17
N PHE A 269 2.61 -19.92 -17.61
CA PHE A 269 3.97 -20.09 -18.12
C PHE A 269 4.94 -20.46 -16.98
N PRO A 270 5.04 -21.75 -16.62
CA PRO A 270 5.81 -22.21 -15.46
C PRO A 270 7.35 -22.16 -15.63
N TRP A 271 7.88 -21.39 -16.59
CA TRP A 271 9.31 -21.34 -16.93
C TRP A 271 9.93 -19.94 -16.74
N PHE A 272 9.46 -19.19 -15.74
CA PHE A 272 10.18 -18.04 -15.22
C PHE A 272 11.11 -18.46 -14.09
#